data_AF-A0A8S2Q8X6-F1
#
_entry.id   AF-A0A8S2Q8X6-F1
#
_cell.length_a   1.000
_cell.length_b   1.000
_cell.length_c   1.000
_cell.angle_alpha   90.00
_cell.angle_beta   90.00
_cell.angle_gamma   90.00
#
_symmetry.space_group_name_H-M   'P 1'
#
loop_
_entity.id
_entity.type
_entity.pdbx_description
1 polymer ?
#
loop_
_entity_poly.entity_id
_entity_poly.type
_entity_poly.pdbx_seq_one_letter_code
_entity_poly.pdbx_strand_id
1 'polypeptide(L)'
;MNEVSDIYNKRLLEYADKQEIFNINILNGQYTLDDVASCLFDIDTNSLQNENVTLIKHLRKFFEIDLTNIYICITMILPPLTSYVGKKGYSLLPRDAINYITNLVNQIVNRRRPHLERRNDFIQIMVDHELEV
;
A
#
# COMPACT_ATOMS: atom_id res chain seq x y z
N MET A 1 14.33 -5.25 -4.42
CA MET A 1 13.97 -6.40 -5.25
C MET A 1 14.77 -7.68 -4.96
N ASN A 2 16.09 -7.74 -5.20
CA ASN A 2 16.86 -8.99 -4.96
C ASN A 2 16.77 -9.50 -3.52
N GLU A 3 16.94 -8.61 -2.54
CA GLU A 3 16.89 -8.96 -1.11
C GLU A 3 15.50 -9.48 -0.66
N VAL A 4 14.41 -8.83 -1.11
CA VAL A 4 13.04 -9.26 -0.79
C VAL A 4 12.74 -10.63 -1.42
N SER A 5 13.27 -10.89 -2.62
CA SER A 5 13.16 -12.20 -3.28
C SER A 5 13.91 -13.29 -2.52
N ASP A 6 15.10 -13.00 -2.01
CA ASP A 6 15.88 -13.95 -1.21
C ASP A 6 15.14 -14.32 0.09
N ILE A 7 14.54 -13.33 0.77
CA ILE A 7 13.73 -13.56 1.97
C ILE A 7 12.49 -14.42 1.66
N TYR A 8 11.82 -14.15 0.54
CA TYR A 8 10.66 -14.93 0.09
C TYR A 8 11.03 -16.39 -0.19
N ASN A 9 12.12 -16.62 -0.91
CA ASN A 9 12.64 -17.97 -1.19
C ASN A 9 12.98 -18.72 0.10
N LYS A 10 13.63 -18.04 1.05
CA LYS A 10 13.94 -18.62 2.37
C LYS A 10 12.66 -19.05 3.10
N ARG A 11 11.61 -18.23 3.11
CA ARG A 11 10.31 -18.57 3.70
C ARG A 11 9.65 -19.79 3.05
N LEU A 12 9.71 -19.88 1.72
CA LEU A 12 9.18 -21.05 1.00
C LEU A 12 9.93 -22.34 1.38
N LEU A 13 11.25 -22.28 1.48
CA LEU A 13 12.07 -23.41 1.94
C LEU A 13 11.73 -23.82 3.38
N GLU A 14 11.53 -22.85 4.28
CA GLU A 14 11.12 -23.13 5.66
C GLU A 14 9.76 -23.85 5.73
N TYR A 15 8.78 -23.47 4.89
CA TYR A 15 7.50 -24.19 4.80
C TYR A 15 7.66 -25.61 4.24
N ALA A 16 8.53 -25.79 3.24
CA ALA A 16 8.83 -27.09 2.67
C ALA A 16 9.50 -28.03 3.68
N ASP A 17 10.49 -27.53 4.42
CA ASP A 17 11.23 -28.28 5.44
C ASP A 17 10.33 -28.71 6.60
N LYS A 18 9.41 -27.84 7.02
CA LYS A 18 8.45 -28.11 8.11
C LYS A 18 7.21 -28.90 7.66
N GLN A 19 7.03 -29.10 6.36
CA GLN A 19 5.81 -29.67 5.76
C GLN A 19 4.53 -28.97 6.24
N GLU A 20 4.60 -27.65 6.41
CA GLU A 20 3.50 -26.85 6.93
C GLU A 20 2.58 -26.36 5.81
N ILE A 21 1.28 -26.42 6.03
CA ILE A 21 0.29 -25.85 5.11
C ILE A 21 0.24 -24.34 5.35
N PHE A 22 0.49 -23.56 4.30
CA PHE A 22 0.42 -22.11 4.35
C PHE A 22 -0.51 -21.56 3.27
N ASN A 23 -0.95 -20.32 3.44
CA ASN A 23 -1.78 -19.64 2.46
C ASN A 23 -0.90 -18.84 1.47
N ILE A 24 -0.84 -19.31 0.23
CA ILE A 24 -0.05 -18.67 -0.83
C ILE A 24 -0.47 -17.22 -1.12
N ASN A 25 -1.76 -16.89 -0.98
CA ASN A 25 -2.25 -15.53 -1.22
C ASN A 25 -1.72 -14.55 -0.16
N ILE A 26 -1.58 -15.00 1.09
CA ILE A 26 -1.02 -14.18 2.17
C ILE A 26 0.47 -13.95 1.93
N LEU A 27 1.21 -15.02 1.63
CA LEU A 27 2.65 -14.93 1.39
C LEU A 27 2.98 -14.05 0.18
N ASN A 28 2.26 -14.22 -0.94
CA ASN A 28 2.45 -13.40 -2.12
C ASN A 28 2.03 -11.95 -1.89
N GLY A 29 1.01 -11.72 -1.06
CA GLY A 29 0.60 -10.38 -0.64
C GLY A 29 1.69 -9.66 0.17
N GLN A 30 2.34 -10.36 1.10
CA GLN A 30 3.47 -9.84 1.87
C GLN A 30 4.68 -9.53 0.97
N TYR A 31 5.03 -10.45 0.07
CA TYR A 31 6.12 -10.24 -0.90
C TYR A 31 5.89 -9.02 -1.79
N THR A 32 4.71 -8.97 -2.43
CA THR A 32 4.37 -7.86 -3.33
C THR A 32 4.38 -6.54 -2.59
N LEU A 33 3.95 -6.56 -1.32
CA LEU A 33 3.98 -5.35 -0.52
C LEU A 33 5.40 -4.90 -0.21
N ASP A 34 6.26 -5.77 0.28
CA ASP A 34 7.63 -5.41 0.64
C ASP A 34 8.40 -4.89 -0.58
N ASP A 35 8.18 -5.50 -1.75
CA ASP A 35 8.82 -5.05 -2.99
C ASP A 35 8.32 -3.68 -3.44
N VAL A 36 6.99 -3.47 -3.44
CA VAL A 36 6.38 -2.17 -3.78
C VAL A 36 6.77 -1.08 -2.77
N ALA A 37 6.79 -1.40 -1.48
CA ALA A 37 7.15 -0.45 -0.42
C ALA A 37 8.62 -0.03 -0.52
N SER A 38 9.52 -0.97 -0.83
CA SER A 38 10.93 -0.68 -1.11
C SER A 38 11.09 0.20 -2.35
N CYS A 39 10.43 -0.13 -3.47
CA CYS A 39 10.59 0.62 -4.71
C CYS A 39 9.91 1.99 -4.72
N LEU A 40 8.74 2.13 -4.11
CA LEU A 40 7.99 3.39 -4.11
C LEU A 40 8.44 4.34 -3.02
N PHE A 41 8.67 3.82 -1.81
CA PHE A 41 8.84 4.64 -0.61
C PHE A 41 10.23 4.52 0.02
N ASP A 42 11.08 3.60 -0.46
CA ASP A 42 12.34 3.21 0.19
C ASP A 42 12.15 2.86 1.67
N ILE A 43 11.03 2.19 1.99
CA ILE A 43 10.69 1.72 3.32
C ILE A 43 10.84 0.20 3.35
N ASP A 44 11.66 -0.28 4.28
CA ASP A 44 11.69 -1.69 4.63
C ASP A 44 10.54 -1.99 5.61
N THR A 45 9.48 -2.61 5.10
CA THR A 45 8.32 -3.02 5.88
C THR A 45 8.54 -4.35 6.59
N ASN A 46 9.53 -5.14 6.17
CA ASN A 46 9.86 -6.48 6.67
C ASN A 46 8.63 -7.36 6.94
N SER A 47 7.62 -7.29 6.06
CA SER A 47 6.35 -7.98 6.27
C SER A 47 6.43 -9.47 6.02
N LEU A 48 7.43 -9.91 5.26
CA LEU A 48 7.83 -11.31 5.14
C LEU A 48 8.44 -11.89 6.41
N GLN A 49 8.76 -11.10 7.44
CA GLN A 49 9.19 -11.64 8.74
C GLN A 49 8.18 -11.35 9.84
N ASN A 50 7.48 -10.22 9.78
CA ASN A 50 6.48 -9.82 10.76
C ASN A 50 5.08 -9.67 10.16
N GLU A 51 4.10 -10.40 10.70
CA GLU A 51 2.70 -10.35 10.26
C GLU A 51 1.99 -9.03 10.60
N ASN A 52 2.58 -8.18 11.45
CA ASN A 52 1.93 -7.01 12.05
C ASN A 52 2.39 -5.67 11.48
N VAL A 53 2.56 -5.57 10.16
CA VAL A 53 2.82 -4.26 9.55
C VAL A 53 1.50 -3.51 9.40
N THR A 54 1.34 -2.41 10.15
CA THR A 54 0.19 -1.49 10.08
C THR A 54 -0.16 -1.11 8.63
N LEU A 55 0.87 -0.99 7.78
CA LEU A 55 0.75 -0.71 6.36
C LEU A 55 0.00 -1.81 5.58
N ILE A 56 0.24 -3.11 5.84
CA ILE A 56 -0.57 -4.21 5.26
C ILE A 56 -2.03 -4.03 5.64
N LYS A 57 -2.32 -3.73 6.91
CA LYS A 57 -3.70 -3.64 7.40
C LYS A 57 -4.48 -2.52 6.69
N HIS A 58 -3.85 -1.36 6.50
CA HIS A 58 -4.48 -0.26 5.78
C HIS A 58 -4.59 -0.53 4.28
N LEU A 59 -3.58 -1.12 3.65
CA LEU A 59 -3.66 -1.47 2.22
C LEU A 59 -4.67 -2.58 1.95
N ARG A 60 -4.74 -3.60 2.79
CA ARG A 60 -5.74 -4.66 2.66
C ARG A 60 -7.15 -4.09 2.75
N LYS A 61 -7.41 -3.18 3.70
CA LYS A 61 -8.68 -2.45 3.75
C LYS A 61 -8.93 -1.64 2.47
N PHE A 62 -7.91 -1.00 1.91
CA PHE A 62 -8.03 -0.24 0.67
C PHE A 62 -8.42 -1.12 -0.53
N PHE A 63 -7.83 -2.32 -0.63
CA PHE A 63 -8.12 -3.27 -1.71
C PHE A 63 -9.37 -4.14 -1.47
N GLU A 64 -9.81 -4.29 -0.22
CA GLU A 64 -11.11 -4.89 0.14
C GLU A 64 -12.24 -3.88 -0.13
N ILE A 65 -12.46 -3.56 -1.40
CA ILE A 65 -13.63 -2.80 -1.84
C ILE A 65 -14.84 -3.70 -1.70
N ASP A 66 -15.70 -3.38 -0.74
CA ASP A 66 -16.91 -4.14 -0.48
C ASP A 66 -17.97 -3.79 -1.53
N LEU A 67 -17.98 -4.52 -2.65
CA LEU A 67 -18.92 -4.32 -3.76
C LEU A 67 -20.39 -4.51 -3.35
N THR A 68 -20.64 -5.10 -2.19
CA THR A 68 -21.99 -5.23 -1.62
C THR A 68 -22.48 -3.93 -0.97
N ASN A 69 -21.61 -2.94 -0.82
CA ASN A 69 -21.95 -1.67 -0.23
C ASN A 69 -23.00 -0.94 -1.11
N ILE A 70 -24.17 -0.70 -0.51
CA ILE A 70 -25.31 -0.05 -1.16
C ILE A 70 -24.92 1.30 -1.81
N TYR A 71 -23.94 2.01 -1.24
CA TYR A 71 -23.45 3.26 -1.81
C TYR A 71 -22.72 3.05 -3.15
N ILE A 72 -21.90 1.99 -3.27
CA ILE A 72 -21.22 1.63 -4.53
C ILE A 72 -22.27 1.29 -5.59
N CYS A 73 -23.24 0.43 -5.25
CA CYS A 73 -24.33 0.06 -6.15
C CYS A 73 -25.15 1.27 -6.62
N ILE A 74 -25.53 2.17 -5.71
CA ILE A 74 -26.27 3.40 -6.05
C ILE A 74 -25.43 4.30 -6.98
N THR A 75 -24.14 4.46 -6.72
CA THR A 75 -23.27 5.27 -7.58
C THR A 75 -23.07 4.67 -8.97
N MET A 76 -23.12 3.34 -9.09
CA MET A 76 -22.99 2.63 -10.36
C MET A 76 -24.28 2.70 -11.21
N ILE A 77 -25.45 2.59 -10.57
CA ILE A 77 -26.76 2.62 -11.23
C ILE A 77 -27.18 4.07 -11.57
N LEU A 78 -26.83 5.03 -10.73
CA LEU A 78 -27.19 6.45 -10.88
C LEU A 78 -25.94 7.34 -10.83
N PRO A 79 -25.17 7.42 -11.94
CA PRO A 79 -23.99 8.30 -12.04
C PRO A 79 -24.23 9.76 -11.62
N PRO A 80 -25.39 10.41 -11.89
CA PRO A 80 -25.63 11.79 -11.43
C PRO A 80 -25.63 11.94 -9.91
N LEU A 81 -25.97 10.88 -9.17
CA LEU A 81 -26.04 10.89 -7.71
C LEU A 81 -24.64 10.83 -7.08
N THR A 82 -23.61 10.39 -7.81
CA THR A 82 -22.22 10.32 -7.34
C THR A 82 -21.72 11.67 -6.82
N SER A 83 -22.00 12.74 -7.55
CA SER A 83 -21.63 14.11 -7.16
C SER A 83 -22.30 14.56 -5.87
N TYR A 84 -23.52 14.08 -5.61
CA TYR A 84 -24.25 14.39 -4.37
C TYR A 84 -23.71 13.58 -3.18
N VAL A 85 -23.46 12.28 -3.39
CA VAL A 85 -22.91 11.36 -2.38
C VAL A 85 -21.50 11.79 -1.96
N GLY A 86 -20.66 12.20 -2.91
CA GLY A 86 -19.32 12.73 -2.66
C GLY A 86 -19.32 14.03 -1.85
N LYS A 87 -20.24 14.96 -2.15
CA LYS A 87 -20.41 16.22 -1.38
C LYS A 87 -20.83 15.99 0.07
N LYS A 88 -21.59 14.91 0.34
CA LYS A 88 -21.97 14.52 1.71
C LYS A 88 -20.84 13.82 2.49
N GLY A 89 -19.67 13.66 1.88
CA GLY A 89 -18.53 13.02 2.53
C GLY A 89 -18.61 11.49 2.54
N TYR A 90 -19.48 10.86 1.75
CA TYR A 90 -19.38 9.42 1.55
C TYR A 90 -18.26 9.14 0.55
N SER A 91 -17.27 8.35 0.98
CA SER A 91 -16.17 7.90 0.15
C SER A 91 -16.36 6.41 -0.12
N LEU A 92 -16.20 6.01 -1.39
CA LEU A 92 -16.22 4.60 -1.78
C LEU A 92 -15.02 3.84 -1.20
N LEU A 93 -13.93 4.57 -0.93
CA LEU A 93 -12.71 4.06 -0.35
C LEU A 93 -12.67 4.30 1.16
N PRO A 94 -12.08 3.38 1.95
CA PRO A 94 -11.98 3.53 3.39
C PRO A 94 -11.12 4.74 3.75
N ARG A 95 -11.75 5.74 4.38
CA ARG A 95 -11.11 7.01 4.76
C ARG A 95 -9.87 6.80 5.64
N ASP A 96 -9.92 5.85 6.56
CA ASP A 96 -8.79 5.57 7.46
C ASP A 96 -7.56 5.06 6.72
N ALA A 97 -7.75 4.24 5.69
CA ALA A 97 -6.66 3.74 4.85
C ALA A 97 -6.07 4.87 4.00
N ILE A 98 -6.93 5.69 3.38
CA ILE A 98 -6.48 6.86 2.61
C ILE A 98 -5.70 7.82 3.52
N ASN A 99 -6.24 8.17 4.68
CA ASN A 99 -5.59 9.10 5.60
C ASN A 99 -4.23 8.56 6.06
N TYR A 100 -4.13 7.26 6.35
CA TYR A 100 -2.86 6.64 6.72
C TYR A 100 -1.82 6.75 5.60
N ILE A 101 -2.18 6.34 4.37
CA ILE A 101 -1.26 6.37 3.22
C ILE A 101 -0.86 7.80 2.88
N THR A 102 -1.82 8.74 2.84
CA THR A 102 -1.56 10.15 2.59
C THR A 102 -0.63 10.75 3.65
N ASN A 103 -0.86 10.45 4.93
CA ASN A 103 0.02 10.93 6.01
C ASN A 103 1.43 10.35 5.88
N LEU A 104 1.55 9.07 5.55
CA LEU A 104 2.85 8.42 5.33
C LEU A 104 3.61 9.11 4.18
N VAL A 105 2.96 9.28 3.02
CA VAL A 105 3.58 9.92 1.85
C VAL A 105 3.96 11.37 2.17
N ASN A 106 3.09 12.13 2.83
CA ASN A 106 3.38 13.50 3.22
C ASN A 106 4.60 13.59 4.15
N GLN A 107 4.75 12.65 5.09
CA GLN A 107 5.94 12.59 5.96
C GLN A 107 7.22 12.34 5.15
N ILE A 108 7.18 11.41 4.18
CA ILE A 108 8.33 11.11 3.32
C ILE A 108 8.69 12.33 2.46
N VAL A 109 7.71 12.93 1.79
CA VAL A 109 7.90 14.11 0.93
C VAL A 109 8.47 15.28 1.74
N ASN A 110 7.90 15.57 2.91
CA ASN A 110 8.36 16.68 3.77
C ASN A 110 9.81 16.50 4.25
N ARG A 111 10.29 15.27 4.41
CA ARG A 111 11.71 15.00 4.74
C ARG A 111 12.64 15.23 3.55
N ARG A 112 12.19 14.95 2.33
CA ARG A 112 13.01 14.98 1.11
C ARG A 112 13.05 16.34 0.42
N ARG A 113 11.95 17.10 0.48
CA ARG A 113 11.82 18.45 -0.09
C ARG A 113 12.96 19.42 0.32
N PRO A 114 13.36 19.52 1.60
CA PRO A 114 14.49 20.36 2.02
C PRO A 114 15.88 19.81 1.62
N HIS A 115 15.95 18.79 0.77
CA HIS A 115 17.19 18.10 0.35
C HIS A 115 17.99 17.47 1.50
N LEU A 116 17.33 17.24 2.65
CA LEU A 116 17.95 16.60 3.81
C LEU A 116 18.29 15.14 3.55
N GLU A 117 17.51 14.48 2.69
CA GLU A 117 17.67 13.08 2.30
C GLU A 117 17.33 12.94 0.81
N ARG A 118 18.20 12.29 0.04
CA ARG A 118 17.95 11.94 -1.36
C ARG A 118 17.97 10.42 -1.53
N ARG A 119 16.93 9.87 -2.13
CA ARG A 119 16.79 8.43 -2.42
C ARG A 119 16.54 8.21 -3.91
N ASN A 120 16.90 7.03 -4.42
CA ASN A 120 16.67 6.70 -5.83
C ASN A 120 15.39 5.86 -5.96
N ASP A 121 14.24 6.49 -5.70
CA ASP A 121 12.93 5.84 -5.69
C ASP A 121 11.88 6.72 -6.38
N PHE A 122 10.64 6.22 -6.43
CA PHE A 122 9.54 6.92 -7.10
C PHE A 122 9.21 8.28 -6.47
N ILE A 123 9.16 8.38 -5.14
CA ILE A 123 8.83 9.65 -4.46
C ILE A 123 9.90 10.70 -4.73
N GLN A 124 11.19 10.34 -4.81
CA GLN A 124 12.22 11.31 -5.18
C GLN A 124 11.98 11.86 -6.59
N ILE A 125 11.65 11.00 -7.56
CA ILE A 125 11.34 11.43 -8.93
C ILE A 125 10.17 12.43 -8.94
N MET A 126 9.13 12.18 -8.13
CA MET A 126 7.99 13.10 -8.01
C MET A 126 8.39 14.45 -7.41
N VAL A 127 9.21 14.46 -6.36
CA VAL A 127 9.68 15.70 -5.71
C VAL A 127 10.59 16.49 -6.64
N ASP A 128 11.51 15.81 -7.34
CA ASP A 128 12.42 16.45 -8.30
C ASP A 128 11.60 17.13 -9.42
N HIS A 129 10.59 16.44 -9.97
CA HIS A 129 9.69 17.02 -10.99
C HIS A 129 8.84 18.20 -10.45
N GLU A 130 8.40 18.18 -9.19
CA GLU A 130 7.65 19.31 -8.61
C GLU A 130 8.51 20.57 -8.47
N LEU A 131 9.81 20.42 -8.20
CA LEU A 131 10.73 21.54 -8.01
C LEU A 131 11.29 22.11 -9.31
N GLU A 132 11.20 21.36 -10.42
CA GLU A 132 11.62 21.80 -11.76
C GLU A 132 10.56 22.66 -12.49
N VAL A 133 9.32 22.73 -11.98
CA VAL A 133 8.19 23.53 -12.51
C VAL A 133 8.06 24.85 -11.77
#